data_AF-A0A962XJM1-F1
#
_entry.id   AF-A0A962XJM1-F1
#
_cell.length_a   1.000
_cell.length_b   1.000
_cell.length_c   1.000
_cell.angle_alpha   90.00
_cell.angle_beta   90.00
_cell.angle_gamma   90.00
#
_symmetry.space_group_name_H-M   'P 1'
#
loop_
_entity.id
_entity.type
_entity.pdbx_description
1 polymer ?
#
loop_
_entity_poly.entity_id
_entity_poly.type
_entity_poly.pdbx_seq_one_letter_code
_entity_poly.pdbx_strand_id
1 'polypeptide(L)'
;MPSFLQDLAGVVIALLDESGNVLAANQGFLRLIPPAAVSDQSWDVRSWVINPRLEDMHALVPYHGGLLLLYRGILNVAYKDKPCYSLQGHVYRWQQGRLLVAAEYDVEGLEILGATMMRLNEELAETQRQLLGANRELGRNEATIQESIHTDPLTGVGNRQRLDDALAIEVERSQRYNHPLCLLITDLDHFKDVNDHYGVTLGDEVLKRFAGLLREHCRQNDLVARFGGEEFAILLPDIPLENTIACVKRIRCKLESQPLVEQVGRVTASFGVAMRSVEEDGASLMRRADQALYRSKNEGRNRITQSIVAGQNAVPDVGCC
;
A
#
# COMPACT_ATOMS: atom_id res chain seq x y z
N MET A 1 -35.88 -52.79 -14.50
CA MET A 1 -36.31 -51.48 -13.94
C MET A 1 -37.06 -50.74 -15.04
N PRO A 2 -38.20 -50.09 -14.77
CA PRO A 2 -38.88 -49.22 -15.75
C PRO A 2 -37.95 -48.14 -16.30
N SER A 3 -38.06 -47.82 -17.60
CA SER A 3 -37.17 -46.85 -18.28
C SER A 3 -37.20 -45.47 -17.63
N PHE A 4 -38.39 -44.99 -17.21
CA PHE A 4 -38.53 -43.67 -16.59
C PHE A 4 -37.74 -43.50 -15.27
N LEU A 5 -37.41 -44.59 -14.58
CA LEU A 5 -36.61 -44.52 -13.35
C LEU A 5 -35.12 -44.44 -13.64
N GLN A 6 -34.66 -44.89 -14.82
CA GLN A 6 -33.24 -44.96 -15.18
C GLN A 6 -32.62 -43.56 -15.30
N ASP A 7 -33.39 -42.59 -15.82
CA ASP A 7 -32.92 -41.23 -16.11
C ASP A 7 -32.98 -40.27 -14.90
N LEU A 8 -33.62 -40.68 -13.80
CA LEU A 8 -33.76 -39.84 -12.61
C LEU A 8 -32.41 -39.73 -11.87
N ALA A 9 -31.98 -38.49 -11.64
CA ALA A 9 -30.70 -38.18 -11.01
C ALA A 9 -30.83 -37.58 -9.59
N GLY A 10 -32.03 -37.13 -9.19
CA GLY A 10 -32.32 -36.60 -7.85
C GLY A 10 -32.75 -37.66 -6.83
N VAL A 11 -32.95 -38.90 -7.29
CA VAL A 11 -33.33 -40.06 -6.47
C VAL A 11 -32.35 -41.18 -6.78
N VAL A 12 -31.91 -41.88 -5.76
CA VAL A 12 -31.02 -43.03 -5.82
C VAL A 12 -31.87 -44.29 -5.85
N ILE A 13 -31.77 -45.09 -6.92
CA ILE A 13 -32.50 -46.35 -7.04
C ILE A 13 -31.53 -47.46 -7.48
N ALA A 14 -31.49 -48.54 -6.72
CA ALA A 14 -30.71 -49.73 -7.03
C ALA A 14 -31.51 -51.02 -6.79
N LEU A 15 -31.35 -51.98 -7.69
CA LEU A 15 -31.85 -53.33 -7.58
C LEU A 15 -30.66 -54.25 -7.30
N LEU A 16 -30.71 -55.03 -6.23
CA LEU A 16 -29.66 -55.94 -5.80
C LEU A 16 -30.13 -57.40 -5.83
N ASP A 17 -29.21 -58.33 -6.08
CA ASP A 17 -29.44 -59.77 -5.90
C ASP A 17 -29.31 -60.19 -4.42
N GLU A 18 -29.54 -61.49 -4.14
CA GLU A 18 -29.40 -62.08 -2.78
C GLU A 18 -27.98 -62.02 -2.22
N SER A 19 -26.98 -61.84 -3.09
CA SER A 19 -25.59 -61.67 -2.71
C SER A 19 -25.21 -60.19 -2.56
N GLY A 20 -26.14 -59.25 -2.74
CA GLY A 20 -25.90 -57.82 -2.66
C GLY A 20 -25.22 -57.20 -3.88
N ASN A 21 -25.14 -57.92 -5.01
CA ASN A 21 -24.64 -57.37 -6.27
C ASN A 21 -25.74 -56.57 -6.97
N VAL A 22 -25.36 -55.47 -7.61
CA VAL A 22 -26.31 -54.63 -8.35
C VAL A 22 -26.72 -55.29 -9.66
N LEU A 23 -28.02 -55.56 -9.80
CA LEU A 23 -28.65 -56.02 -11.03
C LEU A 23 -29.08 -54.88 -11.95
N ALA A 24 -29.49 -53.75 -11.37
CA ALA A 24 -29.85 -52.54 -12.11
C ALA A 24 -29.74 -51.30 -11.21
N ALA A 25 -29.37 -50.17 -11.78
CA ALA A 25 -29.27 -48.90 -11.07
C ALA A 25 -29.71 -47.74 -11.96
N ASN A 26 -30.16 -46.64 -11.36
CA ASN A 26 -30.44 -45.40 -12.07
C ASN A 26 -29.25 -44.40 -12.03
N GLN A 27 -29.37 -43.31 -12.79
CA GLN A 27 -28.37 -42.23 -12.81
C GLN A 27 -28.04 -41.67 -11.42
N GLY A 28 -29.04 -41.54 -10.53
CA GLY A 28 -28.80 -41.11 -9.14
C GLY A 28 -27.88 -42.05 -8.37
N PHE A 29 -28.08 -43.37 -8.47
CA PHE A 29 -27.18 -44.34 -7.83
C PHE A 29 -25.78 -44.32 -8.46
N LEU A 30 -25.68 -44.17 -9.77
CA LEU A 30 -24.38 -44.07 -10.46
C LEU A 30 -23.59 -42.84 -10.03
N ARG A 31 -24.21 -41.74 -9.60
CA ARG A 31 -23.51 -40.57 -9.05
C ARG A 31 -22.83 -40.82 -7.70
N LEU A 32 -23.26 -41.84 -6.96
CA LEU A 32 -22.58 -42.26 -5.73
C LEU A 32 -21.29 -43.05 -6.03
N ILE A 33 -21.11 -43.47 -7.28
CA ILE A 33 -20.06 -44.40 -7.71
C ILE A 33 -19.10 -43.68 -8.67
N PRO A 34 -17.77 -43.79 -8.50
CA PRO A 34 -16.84 -43.22 -9.46
C PRO A 34 -16.92 -43.93 -10.83
N PRO A 35 -16.75 -43.21 -11.96
CA PRO A 35 -16.85 -43.78 -13.31
C PRO A 35 -15.93 -44.99 -13.56
N ALA A 36 -14.78 -45.04 -12.89
CA ALA A 36 -13.80 -46.13 -13.01
C ALA A 36 -14.26 -47.48 -12.42
N ALA A 37 -15.25 -47.49 -11.52
CA ALA A 37 -15.82 -48.72 -10.98
C ALA A 37 -16.94 -49.30 -11.87
N VAL A 38 -17.42 -48.53 -12.84
CA VAL A 38 -18.50 -48.95 -13.77
C VAL A 38 -17.98 -49.95 -14.80
N SER A 39 -16.68 -49.93 -15.12
CA SER A 39 -16.09 -50.80 -16.15
C SER A 39 -15.85 -52.25 -15.71
N ASP A 40 -15.81 -52.54 -14.41
CA ASP A 40 -15.38 -53.84 -13.87
C ASP A 40 -16.54 -54.84 -13.61
N GLN A 41 -17.79 -54.44 -13.89
CA GLN A 41 -19.05 -55.22 -13.80
C GLN A 41 -19.33 -56.04 -12.51
N SER A 42 -18.48 -55.96 -11.48
CA SER A 42 -18.67 -56.60 -10.17
C SER A 42 -18.82 -55.52 -9.09
N TRP A 43 -20.06 -55.19 -8.73
CA TRP A 43 -20.37 -54.19 -7.70
C TRP A 43 -20.85 -54.89 -6.42
N ASP A 44 -19.96 -55.10 -5.44
CA ASP A 44 -20.34 -55.58 -4.10
C ASP A 44 -20.77 -54.43 -3.18
N VAL A 45 -22.05 -54.05 -3.28
CA VAL A 45 -22.64 -52.91 -2.57
C VAL A 45 -22.78 -53.16 -1.06
N ARG A 46 -22.65 -54.42 -0.60
CA ARG A 46 -22.65 -54.73 0.85
C ARG A 46 -21.51 -54.03 1.59
N SER A 47 -20.38 -53.85 0.90
CA SER A 47 -19.22 -53.15 1.46
C SER A 47 -19.39 -51.62 1.50
N TRP A 48 -20.42 -51.07 0.85
CA TRP A 48 -20.61 -49.62 0.70
C TRP A 48 -21.76 -49.07 1.54
N VAL A 49 -22.81 -49.86 1.78
CA VAL A 49 -23.91 -49.46 2.66
C VAL A 49 -23.52 -49.79 4.11
N ILE A 50 -23.06 -48.77 4.82
CA ILE A 50 -22.50 -48.89 6.17
C ILE A 50 -23.61 -49.02 7.21
N ASN A 51 -24.76 -48.37 6.98
CA ASN A 51 -25.88 -48.38 7.92
C ASN A 51 -27.22 -48.16 7.20
N PRO A 52 -28.21 -49.05 7.36
CA PRO A 52 -28.11 -50.41 7.92
C PRO A 52 -27.27 -51.32 7.03
N ARG A 53 -26.59 -52.31 7.62
CA ARG A 53 -25.85 -53.30 6.81
C ARG A 53 -26.85 -54.17 6.06
N LEU A 54 -26.65 -54.33 4.76
CA LEU A 54 -27.50 -55.15 3.87
C LEU A 54 -27.59 -56.62 4.32
N GLU A 55 -26.55 -57.12 4.99
CA GLU A 55 -26.49 -58.49 5.54
C GLU A 55 -27.54 -58.72 6.64
N ASP A 56 -27.79 -57.71 7.48
CA ASP A 56 -28.76 -57.79 8.59
C ASP A 56 -30.21 -57.86 8.08
N MET A 57 -30.43 -57.54 6.81
CA MET A 57 -31.75 -57.45 6.18
C MET A 57 -32.21 -58.74 5.49
N HIS A 58 -31.30 -59.70 5.31
CA HIS A 58 -31.60 -60.98 4.68
C HIS A 58 -32.33 -61.96 5.62
N ALA A 59 -32.09 -61.84 6.93
CA ALA A 59 -32.44 -62.84 7.94
C ALA A 59 -33.91 -62.84 8.44
N LEU A 60 -34.76 -61.92 7.96
CA LEU A 60 -36.07 -61.70 8.59
C LEU A 60 -37.20 -61.75 7.55
N VAL A 61 -38.14 -62.68 7.80
CA VAL A 61 -39.47 -62.85 7.17
C VAL A 61 -39.52 -63.70 5.87
N PRO A 62 -40.28 -64.82 5.84
CA PRO A 62 -40.52 -65.59 4.62
C PRO A 62 -41.29 -64.77 3.58
N TYR A 63 -40.85 -64.82 2.32
CA TYR A 63 -41.47 -64.08 1.22
C TYR A 63 -42.74 -64.78 0.73
N HIS A 64 -43.88 -64.10 0.82
CA HIS A 64 -45.19 -64.61 0.40
C HIS A 64 -45.70 -63.96 -0.90
N GLY A 65 -44.81 -63.31 -1.67
CA GLY A 65 -45.17 -62.53 -2.85
C GLY A 65 -45.40 -61.05 -2.55
N GLY A 66 -45.03 -60.15 -3.48
CA GLY A 66 -45.27 -58.71 -3.39
C GLY A 66 -44.02 -57.87 -3.12
N LEU A 67 -44.22 -56.59 -2.74
CA LEU A 67 -43.16 -55.67 -2.32
C LEU A 67 -43.21 -55.56 -0.79
N LEU A 68 -42.16 -55.98 -0.08
CA LEU A 68 -42.10 -55.94 1.38
C LEU A 68 -41.09 -54.88 1.84
N LEU A 69 -41.50 -53.91 2.64
CA LEU A 69 -40.59 -52.92 3.22
C LEU A 69 -39.75 -53.58 4.33
N LEU A 70 -38.42 -53.56 4.19
CA LEU A 70 -37.47 -54.11 5.16
C LEU A 70 -36.83 -53.03 6.04
N TYR A 71 -36.64 -51.82 5.51
CA TYR A 71 -36.06 -50.69 6.24
C TYR A 71 -36.58 -49.36 5.73
N ARG A 72 -36.69 -48.40 6.65
CA ARG A 72 -36.97 -46.98 6.38
C ARG A 72 -36.12 -46.13 7.33
N GLY A 73 -35.29 -45.26 6.78
CA GLY A 73 -34.42 -44.38 7.55
C GLY A 73 -33.21 -43.89 6.75
N ILE A 74 -32.16 -43.46 7.46
CA ILE A 74 -30.95 -42.92 6.85
C ILE A 74 -30.06 -44.08 6.38
N LEU A 75 -29.81 -44.10 5.06
CA LEU A 75 -28.85 -44.97 4.39
C LEU A 75 -27.51 -44.23 4.29
N ASN A 76 -26.50 -44.74 5.00
CA ASN A 76 -25.12 -44.21 4.89
C ASN A 76 -24.34 -45.03 3.87
N VAL A 77 -23.92 -44.39 2.78
CA VAL A 77 -23.18 -45.02 1.69
C VAL A 77 -21.79 -44.40 1.58
N ALA A 78 -20.73 -45.20 1.72
CA ALA A 78 -19.36 -44.75 1.49
C ALA A 78 -18.58 -45.74 0.62
N TYR A 79 -17.70 -45.22 -0.23
CA TYR A 79 -16.84 -46.02 -1.11
C TYR A 79 -15.37 -45.79 -0.77
N LYS A 80 -14.71 -46.77 -0.16
CA LYS A 80 -13.28 -46.68 0.23
C LYS A 80 -12.99 -45.37 1.00
N ASP A 81 -12.02 -44.58 0.55
CA ASP A 81 -11.60 -43.30 1.15
C ASP A 81 -12.43 -42.08 0.69
N LYS A 82 -13.64 -42.29 0.15
CA LYS A 82 -14.52 -41.22 -0.35
C LYS A 82 -15.51 -40.74 0.73
N PRO A 83 -16.03 -39.51 0.60
CA PRO A 83 -17.01 -38.97 1.53
C PRO A 83 -18.23 -39.88 1.66
N CYS A 84 -18.69 -40.07 2.89
CA CYS A 84 -19.92 -40.78 3.22
C CYS A 84 -21.11 -39.92 2.78
N TYR A 85 -22.00 -40.50 1.99
CA TYR A 85 -23.27 -39.91 1.61
C TYR A 85 -24.36 -40.40 2.57
N SER A 86 -25.06 -39.46 3.19
CA SER A 86 -26.27 -39.74 3.96
C SER A 86 -27.48 -39.53 3.05
N LEU A 87 -28.29 -40.57 2.90
CA LEU A 87 -29.48 -40.56 2.04
C LEU A 87 -30.69 -40.97 2.85
N GLN A 88 -31.81 -40.26 2.74
CA GLN A 88 -33.05 -40.71 3.35
C GLN A 88 -33.68 -41.75 2.42
N GLY A 89 -33.91 -42.98 2.89
CA GLY A 89 -34.42 -44.00 1.98
C GLY A 89 -35.07 -45.22 2.62
N HIS A 90 -35.45 -46.10 1.71
CA HIS A 90 -36.24 -47.29 1.96
C HIS A 90 -35.60 -48.47 1.24
N VAL A 91 -35.62 -49.62 1.89
CA VAL A 91 -35.16 -50.88 1.29
C VAL A 91 -36.33 -51.84 1.30
N TYR A 92 -36.62 -52.43 0.14
CA TYR A 92 -37.71 -53.36 -0.07
C TYR A 92 -37.19 -54.72 -0.53
N ARG A 93 -37.88 -55.80 -0.18
CA ARG A 93 -37.74 -57.11 -0.83
C ARG A 93 -38.69 -57.18 -2.02
N TRP A 94 -38.19 -57.63 -3.18
CA TRP A 94 -38.94 -57.66 -4.43
C TRP A 94 -38.62 -58.91 -5.25
N GLN A 95 -39.64 -59.73 -5.58
CA GLN A 95 -39.47 -61.00 -6.30
C GLN A 95 -38.48 -61.96 -5.60
N GLN A 96 -38.29 -63.20 -6.12
CA GLN A 96 -37.44 -64.25 -5.51
C GLN A 96 -36.05 -63.71 -5.11
N GLY A 97 -35.91 -63.27 -3.85
CA GLY A 97 -34.64 -62.90 -3.24
C GLY A 97 -34.09 -61.48 -3.48
N ARG A 98 -34.68 -60.64 -4.33
CA ARG A 98 -34.03 -59.36 -4.72
C ARG A 98 -34.36 -58.23 -3.76
N LEU A 99 -33.45 -57.26 -3.64
CA LEU A 99 -33.64 -56.05 -2.85
C LEU A 99 -33.76 -54.81 -3.75
N LEU A 100 -34.74 -53.95 -3.48
CA LEU A 100 -34.89 -52.65 -4.10
C LEU A 100 -34.56 -51.57 -3.08
N VAL A 101 -33.51 -50.80 -3.33
CA VAL A 101 -33.11 -49.62 -2.56
C VAL A 101 -33.64 -48.39 -3.28
N ALA A 102 -34.34 -47.51 -2.57
CA ALA A 102 -34.79 -46.22 -3.06
C ALA A 102 -34.47 -45.15 -2.01
N ALA A 103 -33.73 -44.10 -2.39
CA ALA A 103 -33.31 -43.06 -1.47
C ALA A 103 -33.34 -41.68 -2.16
N GLU A 104 -33.53 -40.61 -1.40
CA GLU A 104 -33.37 -39.23 -1.84
C GLU A 104 -32.10 -38.62 -1.24
N TYR A 105 -31.46 -37.72 -1.99
CA TYR A 105 -30.32 -36.97 -1.49
C TYR A 105 -30.79 -36.05 -0.36
N ASP A 106 -30.12 -36.12 0.79
CA ASP A 106 -30.41 -35.24 1.91
C ASP A 106 -30.03 -33.79 1.58
N VAL A 107 -31.04 -32.90 1.59
CA VAL A 107 -30.94 -31.48 1.20
C VAL A 107 -30.37 -30.63 2.35
N GLU A 108 -30.43 -31.14 3.60
CA GLU A 108 -30.11 -30.40 4.82
C GLU A 108 -28.62 -29.99 4.90
N GLY A 109 -27.71 -30.82 4.36
CA GLY A 109 -26.28 -30.54 4.33
C GLY A 109 -25.86 -29.39 3.41
N LEU A 110 -26.59 -29.15 2.32
CA LEU A 110 -26.31 -28.03 1.41
C LEU A 110 -26.75 -26.68 2.00
N GLU A 111 -27.83 -26.66 2.78
CA GLU A 111 -28.34 -25.44 3.41
C GLU A 111 -27.38 -24.91 4.50
N ILE A 112 -26.85 -25.80 5.34
CA ILE A 112 -25.85 -25.46 6.36
C ILE A 112 -24.57 -24.91 5.72
N LEU A 113 -24.16 -25.51 4.60
CA LEU A 113 -22.99 -25.11 3.85
C LEU A 113 -23.18 -23.72 3.21
N GLY A 114 -24.35 -23.45 2.64
CA GLY A 114 -24.73 -22.13 2.10
C GLY A 114 -24.74 -21.05 3.17
N ALA A 115 -25.35 -21.32 4.33
CA ALA A 115 -25.36 -20.39 5.47
C ALA A 115 -23.94 -20.10 5.99
N THR A 116 -23.08 -21.11 6.04
CA THR A 116 -21.67 -20.95 6.45
C THR A 116 -20.88 -20.09 5.46
N MET A 117 -21.06 -20.31 4.16
CA MET A 117 -20.44 -19.48 3.12
C MET A 117 -20.89 -18.02 3.19
N MET A 118 -22.17 -17.76 3.41
CA MET A 118 -22.68 -16.39 3.55
C MET A 118 -22.00 -15.67 4.72
N ARG A 119 -21.94 -16.30 5.90
CA ARG A 119 -21.26 -15.74 7.06
C ARG A 119 -19.77 -15.49 6.81
N LEU A 120 -19.06 -16.45 6.20
CA LEU A 120 -17.64 -16.28 5.87
C LEU A 120 -17.40 -15.16 4.85
N ASN A 121 -18.28 -15.01 3.86
CA ASN A 121 -18.19 -13.93 2.89
C ASN A 121 -18.47 -12.57 3.53
N GLU A 122 -19.41 -12.48 4.46
CA GLU A 122 -19.66 -11.27 5.25
C GLU A 122 -18.45 -10.90 6.11
N GLU A 123 -17.87 -11.85 6.85
CA GLU A 123 -16.65 -11.65 7.64
C GLU A 123 -15.46 -11.23 6.78
N LEU A 124 -15.30 -11.84 5.60
CA LEU A 124 -14.27 -11.48 4.64
C LEU A 124 -14.45 -10.05 4.11
N ALA A 125 -15.68 -9.67 3.77
CA ALA A 125 -15.99 -8.32 3.31
C ALA A 125 -15.76 -7.26 4.41
N GLU A 126 -16.12 -7.57 5.65
CA GLU A 126 -15.84 -6.74 6.83
C GLU A 126 -14.33 -6.51 6.99
N THR A 127 -13.55 -7.59 6.97
CA THR A 127 -12.09 -7.57 7.15
C THR A 127 -11.41 -6.80 6.01
N GLN A 128 -11.84 -7.00 4.77
CA GLN A 128 -11.33 -6.25 3.61
C GLN A 128 -11.59 -4.75 3.74
N ARG A 129 -12.79 -4.35 4.19
CA ARG A 129 -13.10 -2.93 4.44
C ARG A 129 -12.20 -2.34 5.51
N GLN A 130 -11.97 -3.06 6.61
CA GLN A 130 -11.07 -2.62 7.69
C GLN A 130 -9.63 -2.46 7.20
N LEU A 131 -9.09 -3.44 6.45
CA LEU A 131 -7.74 -3.37 5.90
C LEU A 131 -7.56 -2.18 4.95
N LEU A 132 -8.53 -1.92 4.07
CA LEU A 132 -8.48 -0.76 3.17
C LEU A 132 -8.54 0.56 3.94
N GLY A 133 -9.32 0.63 5.02
CA GLY A 133 -9.36 1.79 5.92
C GLY A 133 -8.01 2.04 6.59
N ALA A 134 -7.45 1.02 7.24
CA ALA A 134 -6.18 1.10 7.93
C ALA A 134 -5.02 1.45 7.00
N ASN A 135 -4.94 0.86 5.80
CA ASN A 135 -3.91 1.20 4.81
C ASN A 135 -3.96 2.66 4.36
N ARG A 136 -5.16 3.24 4.22
CA ARG A 136 -5.29 4.67 3.88
C ARG A 136 -4.82 5.56 5.02
N GLU A 137 -5.10 5.19 6.26
CA GLU A 137 -4.67 5.94 7.43
C GLU A 137 -3.14 5.87 7.59
N LEU A 138 -2.56 4.68 7.45
CA LEU A 138 -1.10 4.49 7.43
C LEU A 138 -0.44 5.37 6.37
N GLY A 139 -0.94 5.36 5.12
CA GLY A 139 -0.38 6.19 4.05
C GLY A 139 -0.47 7.69 4.32
N ARG A 140 -1.54 8.16 4.98
CA ARG A 140 -1.67 9.58 5.38
C ARG A 140 -0.68 9.94 6.49
N ASN A 141 -0.54 9.08 7.48
CA ASN A 141 0.39 9.29 8.58
C ASN A 141 1.82 9.30 8.05
N GLU A 142 2.16 8.39 7.15
CA GLU A 142 3.46 8.36 6.49
C GLU A 142 3.73 9.66 5.73
N ALA A 143 2.80 10.13 4.89
CA ALA A 143 2.95 11.40 4.17
C ALA A 143 3.16 12.61 5.13
N THR A 144 2.38 12.66 6.21
CA THR A 144 2.48 13.74 7.21
C THR A 144 3.81 13.71 7.96
N ILE A 145 4.29 12.51 8.31
CA ILE A 145 5.59 12.31 8.94
C ILE A 145 6.70 12.74 7.99
N GLN A 146 6.65 12.32 6.72
CA GLN A 146 7.65 12.68 5.72
C GLN A 146 7.70 14.19 5.49
N GLU A 147 6.55 14.86 5.40
CA GLU A 147 6.52 16.32 5.25
C GLU A 147 7.11 17.01 6.48
N SER A 148 6.76 16.56 7.69
CA SER A 148 7.28 17.10 8.95
C SER A 148 8.80 16.90 9.09
N ILE A 149 9.35 15.81 8.56
CA ILE A 149 10.80 15.52 8.58
C ILE A 149 11.57 16.47 7.67
N HIS A 150 10.94 17.06 6.66
CA HIS A 150 11.63 17.86 5.64
C HIS A 150 11.33 19.37 5.70
N THR A 151 10.44 19.81 6.59
CA THR A 151 10.09 21.22 6.75
C THR A 151 10.59 21.79 8.06
N ASP A 152 11.04 23.05 8.05
CA ASP A 152 11.29 23.82 9.26
C ASP A 152 9.94 24.26 9.88
N PRO A 153 9.64 23.90 11.14
CA PRO A 153 8.31 24.14 11.73
C PRO A 153 8.02 25.62 11.98
N LEU A 154 9.04 26.47 12.08
CA LEU A 154 8.85 27.90 12.32
C LEU A 154 8.49 28.64 11.03
N THR A 155 9.24 28.39 9.97
CA THR A 155 9.21 29.18 8.73
C THR A 155 8.46 28.48 7.58
N GLY A 156 8.23 27.18 7.70
CA GLY A 156 7.58 26.34 6.69
C GLY A 156 8.40 26.16 5.41
N VAL A 157 9.67 26.60 5.37
CA VAL A 157 10.61 26.27 4.27
C VAL A 157 11.23 24.89 4.50
N GLY A 158 12.06 24.42 3.57
CA GLY A 158 12.82 23.19 3.79
C GLY A 158 13.66 23.29 5.05
N ASN A 159 13.92 22.17 5.73
CA ASN A 159 14.94 22.15 6.77
C ASN A 159 16.30 21.68 6.21
N ARG A 160 17.29 21.58 7.08
CA ARG A 160 18.62 21.09 6.73
C ARG A 160 18.60 19.73 6.03
N GLN A 161 17.83 18.77 6.54
CA GLN A 161 17.76 17.43 5.94
C GLN A 161 17.27 17.51 4.49
N ARG A 162 16.20 18.27 4.24
CA ARG A 162 15.68 18.48 2.88
C ARG A 162 16.69 19.14 1.95
N LEU A 163 17.48 20.09 2.47
CA LEU A 163 18.56 20.73 1.71
C LEU A 163 19.64 19.72 1.33
N ASP A 164 20.12 18.93 2.30
CA ASP A 164 21.18 17.95 2.08
C ASP A 164 20.76 16.90 1.05
N ASP A 165 19.53 16.39 1.15
CA ASP A 165 18.95 15.42 0.22
C ASP A 165 18.81 16.01 -1.20
N ALA A 166 18.26 17.23 -1.31
CA ALA A 166 18.09 17.90 -2.60
C ALA A 166 19.43 18.26 -3.24
N LEU A 167 20.40 18.70 -2.44
CA LEU A 167 21.74 19.05 -2.92
C LEU A 167 22.44 17.82 -3.52
N ALA A 168 22.33 16.66 -2.88
CA ALA A 168 22.89 15.41 -3.41
C ALA A 168 22.31 15.06 -4.79
N ILE A 169 20.98 15.15 -4.93
CA ILE A 169 20.25 14.88 -6.17
C ILE A 169 20.65 15.87 -7.28
N GLU A 170 20.66 17.16 -6.98
CA GLU A 170 20.92 18.20 -7.98
C GLU A 170 22.39 18.25 -8.40
N VAL A 171 23.34 17.88 -7.53
CA VAL A 171 24.75 17.70 -7.91
C VAL A 171 24.88 16.59 -8.95
N GLU A 172 24.26 15.43 -8.72
CA GLU A 172 24.30 14.31 -9.67
C GLU A 172 23.65 14.71 -11.01
N ARG A 173 22.51 15.39 -10.95
CA ARG A 173 21.80 15.90 -12.12
C ARG A 173 22.64 16.91 -12.91
N SER A 174 23.22 17.88 -12.23
CA SER A 174 24.10 18.91 -12.79
C SER A 174 25.35 18.29 -13.41
N GLN A 175 25.90 17.22 -12.81
CA GLN A 175 27.01 16.45 -13.39
C GLN A 175 26.60 15.71 -14.66
N ARG A 176 25.45 15.05 -14.64
CA ARG A 176 24.95 14.22 -15.77
C ARG A 176 24.59 15.05 -17.00
N TYR A 177 23.94 16.19 -16.80
CA TYR A 177 23.43 17.03 -17.90
C TYR A 177 24.28 18.27 -18.19
N ASN A 178 25.37 18.47 -17.44
CA ASN A 178 26.23 19.64 -17.53
C ASN A 178 25.44 20.96 -17.43
N HIS A 179 24.46 21.00 -16.52
CA HIS A 179 23.64 22.19 -16.26
C HIS A 179 24.19 22.99 -15.08
N PRO A 180 24.07 24.32 -15.08
CA PRO A 180 24.54 25.14 -13.98
C PRO A 180 23.74 24.86 -12.70
N LEU A 181 24.44 24.76 -11.57
CA LEU A 181 23.84 24.64 -10.25
C LEU A 181 24.45 25.72 -9.35
N CYS A 182 23.61 26.58 -8.81
CA CYS A 182 24.04 27.59 -7.83
C CYS A 182 23.52 27.24 -6.44
N LEU A 183 24.34 27.52 -5.43
CA LEU A 183 23.98 27.48 -4.03
C LEU A 183 24.21 28.87 -3.43
N LEU A 184 23.17 29.39 -2.79
CA LEU A 184 23.23 30.59 -1.97
C LEU A 184 23.14 30.18 -0.50
N ILE A 185 23.96 30.79 0.34
CA ILE A 185 23.82 30.78 1.79
C ILE A 185 23.65 32.22 2.25
N THR A 186 22.69 32.46 3.13
CA THR A 186 22.38 33.79 3.65
C THR A 186 22.13 33.74 5.14
N ASP A 187 22.46 34.84 5.81
CA ASP A 187 22.30 35.00 7.25
C ASP A 187 21.85 36.43 7.57
N LEU A 188 20.91 36.56 8.51
CA LEU A 188 20.41 37.86 8.95
C LEU A 188 21.47 38.56 9.81
N ASP A 189 21.90 39.73 9.34
CA ASP A 189 22.92 40.52 10.01
C ASP A 189 22.42 41.01 11.37
N HIS A 190 23.21 40.79 12.42
CA HIS A 190 22.90 41.25 13.79
C HIS A 190 21.58 40.67 14.36
N PHE A 191 21.15 39.48 13.92
CA PHE A 191 19.87 38.91 14.36
C PHE A 191 19.82 38.60 15.86
N LYS A 192 20.95 38.28 16.48
CA LYS A 192 21.03 38.19 17.95
C LYS A 192 20.62 39.51 18.63
N ASP A 193 21.04 40.66 18.10
CA ASP A 193 20.68 41.97 18.65
C ASP A 193 19.15 42.19 18.54
N VAL A 194 18.52 41.71 17.46
CA VAL A 194 17.05 41.73 17.33
C VAL A 194 16.39 40.92 18.45
N ASN A 195 16.85 39.69 18.71
CA ASN A 195 16.31 38.86 19.78
C ASN A 195 16.53 39.47 21.16
N ASP A 196 17.70 40.04 21.40
CA ASP A 196 18.07 40.63 22.69
C ASP A 196 17.23 41.89 23.00
N HIS A 197 16.88 42.69 21.99
CA HIS A 197 16.11 43.94 22.16
C HIS A 197 14.58 43.75 22.09
N TYR A 198 14.11 42.88 21.20
CA TYR A 198 12.68 42.74 20.88
C TYR A 198 12.06 41.41 21.36
N GLY A 199 12.90 40.49 21.84
CA GLY A 199 12.49 39.18 22.30
C GLY A 199 12.33 38.17 21.17
N VAL A 200 12.39 36.89 21.55
CA VAL A 200 12.36 35.74 20.64
C VAL A 200 11.11 35.74 19.74
N THR A 201 9.95 36.14 20.26
CA THR A 201 8.70 36.14 19.49
C THR A 201 8.77 37.06 18.26
N LEU A 202 9.36 38.26 18.40
CA LEU A 202 9.52 39.17 17.27
C LEU A 202 10.64 38.72 16.33
N GLY A 203 11.72 38.14 16.87
CA GLY A 203 12.75 37.50 16.05
C GLY A 203 12.18 36.36 15.19
N ASP A 204 11.33 35.51 15.77
CA ASP A 204 10.63 34.44 15.06
C ASP A 204 9.73 34.98 13.93
N GLU A 205 9.08 36.13 14.14
CA GLU A 205 8.31 36.78 13.09
C GLU A 205 9.21 37.32 11.97
N VAL A 206 10.36 37.91 12.31
CA VAL A 206 11.37 38.34 11.33
C VAL A 206 11.84 37.14 10.50
N LEU A 207 12.12 35.99 11.11
CA LEU A 207 12.53 34.77 10.40
C LEU A 207 11.44 34.26 9.44
N LYS A 208 10.18 34.26 9.88
CA LYS A 208 9.04 33.87 9.02
C LYS A 208 8.89 34.79 7.82
N ARG A 209 8.98 36.11 8.03
CA ARG A 209 8.86 37.12 6.97
C ARG A 209 10.06 37.04 6.01
N PHE A 210 11.25 36.81 6.53
CA PHE A 210 12.45 36.63 5.73
C PHE A 210 12.35 35.38 4.86
N ALA A 211 11.93 34.24 5.42
CA ALA A 211 11.68 33.02 4.66
C ALA A 211 10.63 33.21 3.56
N GLY A 212 9.55 33.96 3.84
CA GLY A 212 8.55 34.36 2.86
C GLY A 212 9.15 35.20 1.72
N LEU A 213 9.95 36.22 2.07
CA LEU A 213 10.65 37.06 1.09
C LEU A 213 11.57 36.24 0.17
N LEU A 214 12.34 35.30 0.72
CA LEU A 214 13.20 34.41 -0.06
C LEU A 214 12.36 33.58 -1.04
N ARG A 215 11.27 32.98 -0.55
CA ARG A 215 10.37 32.14 -1.36
C ARG A 215 9.69 32.91 -2.49
N GLU A 216 9.25 34.15 -2.25
CA GLU A 216 8.63 35.02 -3.26
C GLU A 216 9.55 35.35 -4.44
N HIS A 217 10.86 35.35 -4.20
CA HIS A 217 11.87 35.65 -5.23
C HIS A 217 12.45 34.38 -5.89
N CYS A 218 12.03 33.20 -5.43
CA CYS A 218 12.45 31.90 -5.95
C CYS A 218 11.40 31.32 -6.89
N ARG A 219 11.85 30.50 -7.85
CA ARG A 219 11.01 29.74 -8.78
C ARG A 219 10.48 28.49 -8.10
N GLN A 220 9.51 27.83 -8.75
CA GLN A 220 8.95 26.57 -8.25
C GLN A 220 9.97 25.43 -8.11
N ASN A 221 11.00 25.40 -8.96
CA ASN A 221 12.05 24.39 -8.93
C ASN A 221 13.20 24.73 -7.97
N ASP A 222 13.21 25.94 -7.41
CA ASP A 222 14.24 26.38 -6.47
C ASP A 222 13.85 25.89 -5.06
N LEU A 223 14.83 25.48 -4.25
CA LEU A 223 14.59 25.08 -2.87
C LEU A 223 15.11 26.15 -1.92
N VAL A 224 14.20 26.73 -1.13
CA VAL A 224 14.56 27.52 0.06
C VAL A 224 14.55 26.60 1.27
N ALA A 225 15.61 26.64 2.08
CA ALA A 225 15.71 25.89 3.31
C ALA A 225 16.33 26.70 4.44
N ARG A 226 15.88 26.48 5.67
CA ARG A 226 16.53 26.95 6.89
C ARG A 226 17.41 25.83 7.42
N PHE A 227 18.72 26.05 7.46
CA PHE A 227 19.69 25.02 7.87
C PHE A 227 20.42 25.35 9.19
N GLY A 228 20.28 26.59 9.68
CA GLY A 228 20.75 27.04 10.98
C GLY A 228 19.72 27.91 11.71
N GLY A 229 20.13 28.56 12.81
CA GLY A 229 19.26 29.42 13.60
C GLY A 229 18.72 30.62 12.80
N GLU A 230 19.62 31.42 12.25
CA GLU A 230 19.30 32.59 11.41
C GLU A 230 19.78 32.42 9.95
N GLU A 231 20.22 31.20 9.62
CA GLU A 231 20.86 30.86 8.36
C GLU A 231 19.91 30.11 7.42
N PHE A 232 19.84 30.60 6.19
CA PHE A 232 19.04 30.03 5.11
C PHE A 232 19.94 29.68 3.92
N ALA A 233 19.56 28.64 3.21
CA ALA A 233 20.18 28.25 1.95
C ALA A 233 19.13 28.25 0.84
N ILE A 234 19.57 28.59 -0.36
CA ILE A 234 18.75 28.49 -1.57
C ILE A 234 19.51 27.68 -2.62
N LEU A 235 18.94 26.56 -3.03
CA LEU A 235 19.42 25.73 -4.11
C LEU A 235 18.73 26.13 -5.41
N LEU A 236 19.54 26.50 -6.40
CA LEU A 236 19.10 27.15 -7.65
C LEU A 236 19.60 26.30 -8.85
N PRO A 237 18.86 25.24 -9.23
CA PRO A 237 19.20 24.41 -10.38
C PRO A 237 18.89 25.11 -11.70
N ASP A 238 19.68 24.84 -12.73
CA ASP A 238 19.51 25.34 -14.10
C ASP A 238 19.54 26.89 -14.21
N ILE A 239 20.25 27.57 -13.29
CA ILE A 239 20.41 29.03 -13.27
C ILE A 239 21.90 29.41 -13.33
N PRO A 240 22.34 30.17 -14.36
CA PRO A 240 23.70 30.73 -14.43
C PRO A 240 23.99 31.69 -13.28
N LEU A 241 25.27 31.79 -12.89
CA LEU A 241 25.72 32.64 -11.78
C LEU A 241 25.22 34.10 -11.88
N GLU A 242 25.30 34.72 -13.05
CA GLU A 242 24.85 36.12 -13.26
C GLU A 242 23.38 36.33 -12.88
N ASN A 243 22.52 35.40 -13.29
CA ASN A 243 21.08 35.44 -12.99
C ASN A 243 20.81 35.18 -11.51
N THR A 244 21.59 34.29 -10.89
CA THR A 244 21.57 34.07 -9.44
C THR A 244 21.91 35.36 -8.71
N ILE A 245 23.00 36.03 -9.07
CA ILE A 245 23.40 37.30 -8.45
C ILE A 245 22.33 38.37 -8.61
N ALA A 246 21.72 38.48 -9.80
CA ALA A 246 20.61 39.42 -10.02
C ALA A 246 19.41 39.12 -9.11
N CYS A 247 19.09 37.84 -8.87
CA CYS A 247 18.05 37.44 -7.94
C CYS A 247 18.37 37.84 -6.49
N VAL A 248 19.58 37.51 -6.03
CA VAL A 248 20.05 37.85 -4.68
C VAL A 248 20.06 39.36 -4.46
N LYS A 249 20.44 40.14 -5.48
CA LYS A 249 20.36 41.62 -5.44
C LYS A 249 18.93 42.10 -5.20
N ARG A 250 17.94 41.56 -5.91
CA ARG A 250 16.53 41.93 -5.68
C ARG A 250 16.08 41.63 -4.25
N ILE A 251 16.43 40.45 -3.73
CA ILE A 251 16.14 40.05 -2.35
C ILE A 251 16.77 41.05 -1.37
N ARG A 252 18.07 41.34 -1.51
CA ARG A 252 18.80 42.29 -0.66
C ARG A 252 18.17 43.68 -0.68
N CYS A 253 17.94 44.24 -1.88
CA CYS A 253 17.35 45.57 -2.00
C CYS A 253 15.93 45.62 -1.42
N LYS A 254 15.13 44.55 -1.60
CA LYS A 254 13.78 44.47 -1.02
C LYS A 254 13.83 44.44 0.51
N LEU A 255 14.75 43.65 1.08
CA LEU A 255 14.98 43.59 2.53
C LEU A 255 15.40 44.94 3.12
N GLU A 256 16.25 45.68 2.41
CA GLU A 256 16.73 47.00 2.85
C GLU A 256 15.68 48.12 2.67
N SER A 257 14.80 47.98 1.69
CA SER A 257 13.81 49.01 1.33
C SER A 257 12.70 49.19 2.37
N GLN A 258 12.35 48.14 3.10
CA GLN A 258 11.22 48.14 4.03
C GLN A 258 11.47 47.21 5.22
N PRO A 259 10.99 47.55 6.43
CA PRO A 259 11.05 46.63 7.56
C PRO A 259 10.26 45.35 7.25
N LEU A 260 10.79 44.19 7.66
CA LEU A 260 10.02 42.94 7.63
C LEU A 260 8.94 42.91 8.72
N VAL A 261 9.24 43.54 9.86
CA VAL A 261 8.37 43.71 11.01
C VAL A 261 8.54 45.14 11.48
N GLU A 262 7.47 45.94 11.43
CA GLU A 262 7.49 47.38 11.70
C GLU A 262 8.14 47.73 13.06
N GLN A 263 7.88 46.92 14.08
CA GLN A 263 8.40 47.11 15.45
C GLN A 263 9.92 46.93 15.55
N VAL A 264 10.51 46.07 14.70
CA VAL A 264 11.94 45.76 14.69
C VAL A 264 12.71 46.76 13.81
N GLY A 265 12.03 47.38 12.84
CA GLY A 265 12.66 48.27 11.88
C GLY A 265 13.40 47.52 10.78
N ARG A 266 14.42 48.16 10.21
CA ARG A 266 15.17 47.59 9.08
C ARG A 266 16.15 46.53 9.55
N VAL A 267 16.10 45.38 8.89
CA VAL A 267 17.08 44.31 9.02
C VAL A 267 17.84 44.18 7.71
N THR A 268 19.06 43.66 7.78
CA THR A 268 19.88 43.38 6.59
C THR A 268 20.36 41.94 6.63
N ALA A 269 20.88 41.45 5.51
CA ALA A 269 21.40 40.10 5.42
C ALA A 269 22.67 40.09 4.59
N SER A 270 23.57 39.19 4.96
CA SER A 270 24.77 38.87 4.21
C SER A 270 24.54 37.62 3.37
N PHE A 271 25.08 37.63 2.15
CA PHE A 271 24.85 36.58 1.15
C PHE A 271 26.18 36.03 0.63
N GLY A 272 26.31 34.70 0.61
CA GLY A 272 27.41 33.96 0.02
C GLY A 272 26.92 33.07 -1.12
N VAL A 273 27.41 33.29 -2.33
CA VAL A 273 26.96 32.56 -3.54
C VAL A 273 28.09 31.72 -4.09
N ALA A 274 27.82 30.47 -4.45
CA ALA A 274 28.74 29.63 -5.18
C ALA A 274 28.03 28.92 -6.33
N MET A 275 28.62 28.96 -7.53
CA MET A 275 28.20 28.09 -8.63
C MET A 275 29.05 26.82 -8.61
N ARG A 276 28.41 25.67 -8.79
CA ARG A 276 29.05 24.35 -8.85
C ARG A 276 30.10 24.32 -9.95
N SER A 277 31.27 23.77 -9.63
CA SER A 277 32.33 23.50 -10.59
C SER A 277 32.28 22.07 -11.13
N VAL A 278 32.98 21.83 -12.22
CA VAL A 278 33.13 20.48 -12.78
C VAL A 278 33.76 19.55 -11.72
N GLU A 279 33.23 18.34 -11.59
CA GLU A 279 33.66 17.33 -10.60
C GLU A 279 33.55 17.74 -9.13
N GLU A 280 32.81 18.81 -8.84
CA GLU A 280 32.59 19.25 -7.46
C GLU A 280 31.41 18.52 -6.81
N ASP A 281 31.64 18.03 -5.58
CA ASP A 281 30.62 17.43 -4.72
C ASP A 281 29.81 18.49 -3.94
N GLY A 282 28.66 18.07 -3.41
CA GLY A 282 27.77 18.96 -2.65
C GLY A 282 28.44 19.57 -1.41
N ALA A 283 29.28 18.80 -0.72
CA ALA A 283 29.97 19.27 0.48
C ALA A 283 30.97 20.41 0.17
N SER A 284 31.71 20.31 -0.93
CA SER A 284 32.64 21.37 -1.38
C SER A 284 31.89 22.61 -1.84
N LEU A 285 30.78 22.44 -2.55
CA LEU A 285 29.91 23.54 -2.95
C LEU A 285 29.36 24.31 -1.74
N MET A 286 28.85 23.57 -0.74
CA MET A 286 28.39 24.13 0.53
C MET A 286 29.48 24.92 1.23
N ARG A 287 30.68 24.35 1.38
CA ARG A 287 31.84 25.05 1.99
C ARG A 287 32.21 26.33 1.25
N ARG A 288 32.16 26.34 -0.08
CA ARG A 288 32.49 27.55 -0.86
C ARG A 288 31.44 28.64 -0.72
N ALA A 289 30.16 28.28 -0.67
CA ALA A 289 29.09 29.24 -0.42
C ALA A 289 29.20 29.83 0.99
N ASP A 290 29.52 28.99 1.98
CA ASP A 290 29.73 29.40 3.37
C ASP A 290 30.95 30.34 3.52
N GLN A 291 32.08 29.99 2.89
CA GLN A 291 33.25 30.88 2.86
C GLN A 291 32.95 32.23 2.19
N ALA A 292 32.07 32.27 1.19
CA ALA A 292 31.64 33.52 0.59
C ALA A 292 30.75 34.32 1.56
N LEU A 293 29.84 33.66 2.29
CA LEU A 293 29.04 34.32 3.32
C LEU A 293 29.92 34.89 4.43
N TYR A 294 30.92 34.12 4.88
CA TYR A 294 31.88 34.55 5.88
C TYR A 294 32.62 35.83 5.46
N ARG A 295 33.03 35.92 4.19
CA ARG A 295 33.61 37.16 3.62
C ARG A 295 32.60 38.31 3.63
N SER A 296 31.34 38.06 3.24
CA SER A 296 30.29 39.08 3.31
C SER A 296 30.15 39.67 4.72
N LYS A 297 30.15 38.81 5.75
CA LYS A 297 30.08 39.24 7.15
C LYS A 297 31.29 40.05 7.60
N ASN A 298 32.49 39.64 7.20
CA ASN A 298 33.74 40.30 7.62
C ASN A 298 34.03 41.60 6.89
N GLU A 299 33.55 41.76 5.66
CA GLU A 299 33.82 42.95 4.85
C GLU A 299 32.76 44.05 5.01
N GLY A 300 31.89 43.96 6.02
CA GLY A 300 30.97 45.02 6.39
C GLY A 300 29.49 44.70 6.23
N ARG A 301 29.12 43.42 6.03
CA ARG A 301 27.72 42.94 6.01
C ARG A 301 26.87 43.59 4.91
N ASN A 302 25.55 43.30 4.89
CA ASN A 302 24.60 43.77 3.88
C ASN A 302 25.14 43.68 2.44
N ARG A 303 25.75 42.56 2.07
CA ARG A 303 26.45 42.41 0.79
C ARG A 303 26.39 41.01 0.23
N ILE A 304 26.76 40.92 -1.04
CA ILE A 304 26.79 39.68 -1.80
C ILE A 304 28.23 39.38 -2.17
N THR A 305 28.75 38.27 -1.68
CA THR A 305 30.06 37.75 -2.09
C THR A 305 29.85 36.48 -2.89
N GLN A 306 30.55 36.34 -4.01
CA GLN A 306 30.56 35.11 -4.80
C GLN A 306 31.90 34.38 -4.66
N SER A 307 31.84 33.06 -4.59
CA SER A 307 33.01 32.19 -4.63
C SER A 307 33.40 31.94 -6.09
N ILE A 308 34.56 32.47 -6.49
CA ILE A 308 35.10 32.34 -7.85
C ILE A 308 35.97 31.08 -7.90
N VAL A 309 35.71 30.21 -8.88
CA VAL A 309 36.64 29.14 -9.27
C VAL A 309 37.43 29.59 -10.48
N ALA A 310 38.72 29.23 -10.54
CA ALA A 310 39.64 29.67 -11.59
C ALA A 310 39.03 29.46 -12.99
N GLY A 311 38.87 30.54 -13.76
CA GLY A 311 38.29 30.53 -15.11
C GLY A 311 36.91 31.19 -15.28
N GLN A 312 36.28 31.68 -14.21
CA GLN A 312 35.03 32.46 -14.28
C GLN A 312 35.26 33.92 -13.87
N ASN A 313 34.71 34.86 -14.64
CA ASN A 313 34.81 36.30 -14.33
C ASN A 313 33.90 36.66 -13.15
N ALA A 314 34.41 37.47 -12.23
CA ALA A 314 33.63 38.02 -11.14
C ALA A 314 32.57 39.00 -11.67
N VAL A 315 31.32 38.82 -11.29
CA VAL A 315 30.29 39.88 -11.44
C VAL A 315 30.54 40.94 -10.36
N PRO A 316 30.76 42.22 -10.71
CA PRO A 316 31.00 43.28 -9.72
C PRO A 316 29.77 43.50 -8.83
N ASP A 317 30.03 43.78 -7.55
CA ASP A 317 29.00 44.29 -6.63
C ASP A 317 28.72 45.74 -6.99
N VAL A 318 27.63 45.95 -7.73
CA VAL A 318 27.08 47.27 -8.06
C VAL A 318 25.85 47.41 -7.18
N GLY A 319 25.84 48.46 -6.34
CA GLY A 319 24.85 48.69 -5.29
C GLY A 319 23.40 48.73 -5.80
N CYS A 320 22.44 48.76 -4.86
CA CYS A 320 21.02 48.91 -5.20
C CYS A 320 20.82 50.27 -5.89
N CYS A 321 20.51 50.25 -7.19
CA CYS A 321 20.10 51.43 -7.94
C CYS A 321 18.65 51.80 -7.63
#